data_AF-A0A936W254-F1
#
_entry.id   AF-A0A936W254-F1
#
_cell.length_a   1.000
_cell.length_b   1.000
_cell.length_c   1.000
_cell.angle_alpha   90.00
_cell.angle_beta   90.00
_cell.angle_gamma   90.00
#
_symmetry.space_group_name_H-M   'P 1'
#
loop_
_entity.id
_entity.type
_entity.pdbx_description
1 polymer ?
#
loop_
_entity_poly.entity_id
_entity_poly.type
_entity_poly.pdbx_seq_one_letter_code
_entity_poly.pdbx_strand_id
1 'polypeptide(L)'
;MNMQISGSPIHRMLIVISIFGMILFSSCTDEYYVYGIEDVDITPVNSEKDKPKTHTQYISILYANMFQKAIGPNQMLQALNAIESIGDKQVAYDMLVSKYMNDPEVKIPSVESMRADPETFVRETYTRFLVRQPTEAELQWMINYIDSRPSLTPELVFFSFATSNEHAHY
;
A
#
# COMPACT_ATOMS: atom_id res chain seq x y z
N MET A 1 -1.46 17.23 -78.16
CA MET A 1 -1.68 16.00 -78.94
C MET A 1 -1.93 14.89 -77.94
N ASN A 2 -3.19 14.47 -77.83
CA ASN A 2 -3.65 13.50 -76.82
C ASN A 2 -3.14 12.11 -77.16
N MET A 3 -2.34 11.52 -76.29
CA MET A 3 -1.86 10.16 -76.42
C MET A 3 -2.87 9.23 -75.75
N GLN A 4 -3.82 8.69 -76.53
CA GLN A 4 -4.72 7.64 -76.07
C GLN A 4 -3.95 6.32 -76.01
N ILE A 5 -3.75 5.82 -74.79
CA ILE A 5 -3.23 4.48 -74.53
C ILE A 5 -4.34 3.48 -74.87
N SER A 6 -4.17 2.77 -75.98
CA SER A 6 -5.01 1.64 -76.37
C SER A 6 -4.77 0.49 -75.39
N GLY A 7 -5.63 0.38 -74.37
CA GLY A 7 -5.64 -0.74 -73.42
C GLY A 7 -6.64 -1.79 -73.89
N SER A 8 -6.16 -2.98 -74.27
CA SER A 8 -7.03 -4.12 -74.56
C SER A 8 -7.87 -4.48 -73.32
N PRO A 9 -9.11 -4.99 -73.50
CA PRO A 9 -10.01 -5.32 -72.39
C PRO A 9 -9.40 -6.34 -71.40
N ILE A 10 -8.45 -7.16 -71.90
CA ILE A 10 -7.73 -8.19 -71.15
C ILE A 10 -6.75 -7.58 -70.13
N HIS A 11 -6.06 -6.48 -70.49
CA HIS A 11 -5.15 -5.80 -69.56
C HIS A 11 -5.90 -5.06 -68.44
N ARG A 12 -7.07 -4.49 -68.76
CA ARG A 12 -7.95 -3.88 -67.74
C ARG A 12 -8.49 -4.93 -66.77
N MET A 13 -8.83 -6.11 -67.27
CA MET A 13 -9.30 -7.23 -66.43
C MET A 13 -8.20 -7.77 -65.51
N LEU A 14 -6.95 -7.88 -66.00
CA LEU A 14 -5.79 -8.28 -65.18
C LEU A 14 -5.46 -7.28 -64.07
N ILE A 15 -5.57 -5.97 -64.35
CA ILE A 15 -5.37 -4.92 -63.34
C ILE A 15 -6.46 -4.99 -62.26
N VAL A 16 -7.72 -5.22 -62.64
CA VAL A 16 -8.83 -5.36 -61.68
C VAL A 16 -8.66 -6.61 -60.81
N ILE A 17 -8.20 -7.74 -61.37
CA ILE A 17 -7.93 -8.96 -60.61
C ILE A 17 -6.74 -8.76 -59.65
N SER A 18 -5.69 -8.03 -60.09
CA SER A 18 -4.55 -7.71 -59.25
C SER A 18 -4.91 -6.77 -58.09
N ILE A 19 -5.82 -5.81 -58.31
CA ILE A 19 -6.32 -4.91 -57.26
C ILE A 19 -7.25 -5.67 -56.30
N PHE A 20 -8.10 -6.56 -56.80
CA PHE A 20 -8.99 -7.39 -55.98
C PHE A 20 -8.20 -8.39 -55.11
N GLY A 21 -7.10 -8.95 -55.64
CA GLY A 21 -6.20 -9.81 -54.88
C GLY A 21 -5.49 -9.07 -53.73
N MET A 22 -5.20 -7.78 -53.89
CA MET A 22 -4.53 -6.98 -52.86
C MET A 22 -5.46 -6.63 -51.68
N ILE A 23 -6.77 -6.56 -51.91
CA ILE A 23 -7.78 -6.28 -50.87
C ILE A 23 -8.02 -7.51 -49.97
N LEU A 24 -7.80 -8.74 -50.48
CA LEU A 24 -8.03 -9.98 -49.73
C LEU A 24 -6.94 -10.30 -48.70
N PHE A 25 -5.81 -9.58 -48.68
CA PHE A 25 -4.74 -9.77 -47.69
C PHE A 25 -4.83 -8.84 -46.47
N SER A 26 -5.79 -7.91 -46.43
CA SER A 26 -6.08 -7.13 -45.22
C SER A 26 -7.07 -7.87 -44.31
N SER A 27 -6.67 -9.02 -43.79
CA SER A 27 -7.37 -9.63 -42.66
C SER A 27 -6.90 -8.96 -41.37
N CYS A 28 -7.86 -8.45 -40.59
CA CYS A 28 -7.64 -7.86 -39.27
C CYS A 28 -7.07 -8.93 -38.34
N THR A 29 -5.92 -8.67 -37.71
CA THR A 29 -5.42 -9.49 -36.62
C THR A 29 -6.07 -9.01 -35.32
N ASP A 30 -6.83 -9.85 -34.65
CA ASP A 30 -7.37 -9.52 -33.33
C ASP A 30 -6.20 -9.29 -32.36
N GLU A 31 -6.15 -8.09 -31.76
CA GLU A 31 -5.19 -7.81 -30.68
C GLU A 31 -5.59 -8.63 -29.45
N TYR A 32 -4.84 -9.68 -29.16
CA TYR A 32 -5.03 -10.45 -27.93
C TYR A 32 -4.39 -9.68 -26.76
N TYR A 33 -5.24 -9.08 -25.93
CA TYR A 33 -4.82 -8.49 -24.67
C TYR A 33 -4.52 -9.63 -23.67
N VAL A 34 -3.24 -9.92 -23.47
CA VAL A 34 -2.81 -10.70 -22.31
C VAL A 34 -2.91 -9.76 -21.11
N TYR A 35 -3.94 -9.93 -20.27
CA TYR A 35 -3.95 -9.33 -18.96
C TYR A 35 -2.87 -10.03 -18.14
N GLY A 36 -1.70 -9.39 -18.04
CA GLY A 36 -0.69 -9.78 -17.06
C GLY A 36 -1.30 -9.60 -15.67
N ILE A 37 -1.38 -10.68 -14.91
CA ILE A 37 -1.60 -10.58 -13.47
C ILE A 37 -0.20 -10.26 -12.93
N GLU A 38 -0.02 -9.09 -12.31
CA GLU A 38 1.21 -8.86 -11.56
C GLU A 38 1.26 -9.91 -10.44
N ASP A 39 2.38 -10.63 -10.35
CA ASP A 39 2.62 -11.53 -9.22
C ASP A 39 2.78 -10.67 -7.97
N VAL A 40 1.69 -10.55 -7.22
CA VAL A 40 1.70 -9.91 -5.90
C VAL A 40 2.17 -10.95 -4.90
N ASP A 41 3.26 -10.66 -4.20
CA ASP A 41 3.74 -11.49 -3.10
C ASP A 41 2.70 -11.45 -1.96
N ILE A 42 1.91 -12.51 -1.83
CA ILE A 42 0.80 -12.58 -0.89
C ILE A 42 1.36 -12.88 0.50
N THR A 43 1.73 -11.85 1.24
CA THR A 43 1.94 -12.02 2.68
C THR A 43 0.62 -12.44 3.33
N PRO A 44 0.63 -13.28 4.39
CA PRO A 44 -0.59 -13.75 5.02
C PRO A 44 -1.46 -12.56 5.47
N VAL A 45 -2.68 -12.52 4.96
CA VAL A 45 -3.69 -11.49 5.29
C VAL A 45 -4.22 -11.69 6.71
N ASN A 46 -4.15 -12.93 7.22
CA ASN A 46 -4.57 -13.31 8.55
C ASN A 46 -3.34 -13.63 9.41
N SER A 47 -3.00 -12.71 10.31
CA SER A 47 -2.24 -13.02 11.51
C SER A 47 -3.26 -13.14 12.62
N GLU A 48 -3.70 -14.35 12.96
CA GLU A 48 -4.54 -14.56 14.14
C GLU A 48 -3.72 -14.25 15.39
N LYS A 49 -3.87 -13.02 15.90
CA LYS A 49 -3.09 -12.56 17.05
C LYS A 49 -3.85 -12.74 18.35
N ASP A 50 -3.62 -13.86 19.03
CA ASP A 50 -4.34 -14.23 20.24
C ASP A 50 -3.48 -14.13 21.51
N LYS A 51 -2.15 -13.99 21.35
CA LYS A 51 -1.22 -14.05 22.48
C LYS A 51 -0.78 -12.66 22.91
N PRO A 52 -1.10 -12.21 24.14
CA PRO A 52 -0.68 -10.89 24.59
C PRO A 52 0.84 -10.79 24.71
N LYS A 53 1.39 -9.68 24.22
CA LYS A 53 2.81 -9.34 24.40
C LYS A 53 3.10 -9.05 25.88
N THR A 54 4.30 -9.39 26.34
CA THR A 54 4.80 -8.88 27.62
C THR A 54 5.07 -7.38 27.52
N HIS A 55 5.13 -6.66 28.65
CA HIS A 55 5.41 -5.22 28.66
C HIS A 55 6.74 -4.89 27.95
N THR A 56 7.79 -5.67 28.20
CA THR A 56 9.09 -5.52 27.52
C THR A 56 8.97 -5.72 26.01
N GLN A 57 8.22 -6.73 25.56
CA GLN A 57 7.99 -6.98 24.13
C GLN A 57 7.20 -5.85 23.48
N TYR A 58 6.12 -5.40 24.13
CA TYR A 58 5.32 -4.28 23.66
C TYR A 58 6.16 -3.01 23.51
N ILE A 59 6.90 -2.62 24.56
CA ILE A 59 7.77 -1.43 24.53
C ILE A 59 8.81 -1.54 23.42
N SER A 60 9.49 -2.68 23.32
CA SER A 60 10.57 -2.88 22.35
C SER A 60 10.06 -2.73 20.91
N ILE A 61 8.94 -3.38 20.60
CA ILE A 61 8.33 -3.35 19.26
C ILE A 61 7.76 -1.96 18.97
N LEU A 62 7.05 -1.35 19.91
CA LEU A 62 6.53 0.01 19.76
C LEU A 62 7.67 1.00 19.47
N TYR A 63 8.76 0.93 20.25
CA TYR A 63 9.89 1.82 20.06
C TYR A 63 10.59 1.59 18.71
N ALA A 64 10.78 0.33 18.31
CA ALA A 64 11.32 0.01 16.99
C ALA A 64 10.43 0.55 15.86
N ASN A 65 9.10 0.43 15.99
CA ASN A 65 8.17 0.93 14.99
C ASN A 65 8.16 2.46 14.89
N MET A 66 8.24 3.16 16.03
CA MET A 66 8.21 4.62 16.08
C MET A 66 9.53 5.27 15.69
N PHE A 67 10.67 4.73 16.13
CA PHE A 67 11.99 5.35 15.97
C PHE A 67 12.90 4.63 14.97
N GLN A 68 12.50 3.47 14.46
CA GLN A 68 13.28 2.65 13.52
C GLN A 68 14.67 2.27 14.06
N LYS A 69 14.77 2.13 15.40
CA LYS A 69 16.00 1.73 16.11
C LYS A 69 15.66 0.91 17.35
N ALA A 70 16.62 0.13 17.84
CA ALA A 70 16.46 -0.59 19.09
C ALA A 70 16.40 0.37 20.29
N ILE A 71 15.57 0.07 21.27
CA ILE A 71 15.46 0.84 22.52
C ILE A 71 16.67 0.58 23.42
N GLY A 72 17.21 1.64 24.04
CA GLY A 72 18.30 1.53 25.00
C GLY A 72 17.83 1.01 26.38
N PRO A 73 18.74 0.40 27.18
CA PRO A 73 18.37 -0.17 28.49
C PRO A 73 17.73 0.83 29.46
N ASN A 74 18.25 2.06 29.53
CA ASN A 74 17.70 3.10 30.41
C ASN A 74 16.29 3.53 30.01
N GLN A 75 16.04 3.66 28.70
CA GLN A 75 14.72 4.03 28.16
C GLN A 75 13.72 2.91 28.40
N MET A 76 14.14 1.64 28.22
CA MET A 76 13.33 0.47 28.53
C MET A 76 12.91 0.46 30.00
N LEU A 77 13.85 0.66 30.92
CA LEU A 77 13.55 0.67 32.35
C LEU A 77 12.56 1.79 32.72
N GLN A 78 12.73 3.00 32.16
CA GLN A 78 11.81 4.10 32.38
C GLN A 78 10.40 3.80 31.85
N ALA A 79 10.29 3.21 30.65
CA ALA A 79 9.01 2.84 30.07
C ALA A 79 8.30 1.74 30.89
N LEU A 80 9.04 0.75 31.38
CA LEU A 80 8.51 -0.30 32.26
C LEU A 80 7.96 0.29 33.56
N ASN A 81 8.73 1.15 34.23
CA ASN A 81 8.28 1.81 35.46
C ASN A 81 7.02 2.64 35.24
N ALA A 82 6.91 3.33 34.10
CA ALA A 82 5.70 4.08 33.74
C ALA A 82 4.49 3.15 33.58
N ILE A 83 4.65 2.03 32.88
CA ILE A 83 3.58 1.04 32.69
C ILE A 83 3.15 0.41 34.02
N GLU A 84 4.09 0.00 34.86
CA GLU A 84 3.81 -0.65 36.14
C GLU A 84 3.20 0.32 37.18
N SER A 85 3.38 1.62 37.01
CA SER A 85 2.80 2.64 37.89
C SER A 85 1.29 2.84 37.70
N ILE A 86 0.71 2.28 36.64
CA ILE A 86 -0.70 2.45 36.27
C ILE A 86 -1.38 1.08 36.26
N GLY A 87 -2.49 0.95 37.00
CA GLY A 87 -3.25 -0.31 37.08
C GLY A 87 -3.95 -0.68 35.76
N ASP A 88 -4.38 0.32 34.99
CA ASP A 88 -4.93 0.13 33.65
C ASP A 88 -3.83 0.14 32.59
N LYS A 89 -3.63 -1.04 31.97
CA LYS A 89 -2.58 -1.24 30.96
C LYS A 89 -2.82 -0.43 29.69
N GLN A 90 -4.07 -0.25 29.27
CA GLN A 90 -4.36 0.47 28.04
C GLN A 90 -4.04 1.95 28.21
N VAL A 91 -4.43 2.54 29.34
CA VAL A 91 -4.10 3.94 29.67
C VAL A 91 -2.59 4.14 29.69
N ALA A 92 -1.85 3.19 30.28
CA ALA A 92 -0.40 3.26 30.31
C ALA A 92 0.24 3.23 28.91
N TYR A 93 -0.30 2.38 28.02
CA TYR A 93 0.15 2.27 26.63
C TYR A 93 -0.15 3.56 25.85
N ASP A 94 -1.37 4.09 25.97
CA ASP A 94 -1.77 5.34 25.30
C ASP A 94 -0.89 6.52 25.74
N MET A 95 -0.54 6.59 27.04
CA MET A 95 0.41 7.59 27.56
C MET A 95 1.81 7.41 26.97
N LEU A 96 2.30 6.18 26.87
CA LEU A 96 3.62 5.89 26.31
C LEU A 96 3.68 6.24 24.81
N VAL A 97 2.65 5.87 24.05
CA VAL A 97 2.51 6.24 22.63
C VAL A 97 2.49 7.77 22.50
N SER A 98 1.68 8.46 23.32
CA SER A 98 1.61 9.92 23.33
C SER A 98 2.96 10.56 23.59
N LYS A 99 3.74 10.05 24.56
CA LYS A 99 5.10 10.52 24.83
C LYS A 99 5.98 10.39 23.58
N TYR A 100 5.96 9.23 22.91
CA TYR A 100 6.79 8.99 21.73
C TYR A 100 6.38 9.84 20.52
N MET A 101 5.08 10.11 20.34
CA MET A 101 4.61 11.01 19.28
C MET A 101 5.08 12.45 19.46
N ASN A 102 5.28 12.89 20.70
CA ASN A 102 5.80 14.22 21.01
C ASN A 102 7.34 14.31 20.94
N ASP A 103 8.03 13.20 20.64
CA ASP A 103 9.48 13.18 20.52
C ASP A 103 9.90 13.56 19.08
N PRO A 104 10.78 14.57 18.88
CA PRO A 104 11.18 15.00 17.54
C PRO A 104 11.97 13.94 16.76
N GLU A 105 12.49 12.89 17.41
CA GLU A 105 13.18 11.80 16.72
C GLU A 105 12.24 10.79 16.05
N VAL A 106 10.93 10.86 16.33
CA VAL A 106 9.93 9.92 15.81
C VAL A 106 9.89 9.95 14.28
N LYS A 107 9.73 8.77 13.66
CA LYS A 107 9.75 8.58 12.20
C LYS A 107 8.33 8.43 11.67
N ILE A 108 7.67 9.58 11.51
CA ILE A 108 6.32 9.71 10.95
C ILE A 108 6.41 10.34 9.55
N PRO A 109 5.74 9.79 8.52
CA PRO A 109 5.65 10.42 7.21
C PRO A 109 4.99 11.80 7.28
N SER A 110 5.31 12.69 6.33
CA SER A 110 4.60 13.96 6.23
C SER A 110 3.17 13.77 5.71
N VAL A 111 2.30 14.75 5.95
CA VAL A 111 0.94 14.74 5.41
C VAL A 111 0.97 14.65 3.89
N GLU A 112 1.87 15.40 3.24
CA GLU A 112 2.02 15.42 1.78
C GLU A 112 2.41 14.04 1.24
N SER A 113 3.34 13.34 1.91
CA SER A 113 3.75 11.99 1.53
C SER A 113 2.59 11.00 1.63
N MET A 114 1.82 11.05 2.72
CA MET A 114 0.63 10.19 2.89
C MET A 114 -0.43 10.45 1.81
N ARG A 115 -0.59 11.71 1.38
CA ARG A 115 -1.60 12.10 0.39
C ARG A 115 -1.17 11.86 -1.05
N ALA A 116 0.14 11.88 -1.31
CA ALA A 116 0.68 11.58 -2.62
C ALA A 116 0.47 10.10 -3.00
N ASP A 117 0.59 9.20 -2.02
CA ASP A 117 0.35 7.76 -2.21
C ASP A 117 -0.28 7.12 -0.95
N PRO A 118 -1.63 7.22 -0.82
CA PRO A 118 -2.36 6.65 0.31
C PRO A 118 -2.26 5.13 0.39
N GLU A 119 -2.18 4.44 -0.76
CA GLU A 119 -2.12 2.98 -0.79
C GLU A 119 -0.81 2.48 -0.15
N THR A 120 0.33 2.98 -0.62
CA THR A 120 1.64 2.61 -0.06
C THR A 120 1.71 2.96 1.42
N PHE A 121 1.25 4.15 1.81
CA PHE A 121 1.21 4.54 3.21
C PHE A 121 0.42 3.54 4.09
N VAL A 122 -0.75 3.10 3.64
CA VAL A 122 -1.58 2.15 4.41
C VAL A 122 -0.87 0.80 4.50
N ARG A 123 -0.38 0.25 3.38
CA ARG A 123 0.32 -1.05 3.35
C ARG A 123 1.56 -1.06 4.24
N GLU A 124 2.36 0.00 4.21
CA GLU A 124 3.53 0.16 5.07
C GLU A 124 3.14 0.29 6.54
N THR A 125 2.06 1.00 6.85
CA THR A 125 1.57 1.16 8.23
C THR A 125 1.09 -0.17 8.81
N TYR A 126 0.32 -0.94 8.04
CA TYR A 126 -0.10 -2.30 8.41
C TYR A 126 1.11 -3.21 8.62
N THR A 127 2.08 -3.18 7.71
CA THR A 127 3.29 -4.00 7.84
C THR A 127 4.10 -3.60 9.07
N ARG A 128 4.28 -2.31 9.31
CA ARG A 128 5.06 -1.79 10.44
C ARG A 128 4.43 -2.15 11.77
N PHE A 129 3.14 -1.88 11.97
CA PHE A 129 2.50 -2.06 13.29
C PHE A 129 1.90 -3.45 13.49
N LEU A 130 1.37 -4.04 12.42
CA LEU A 130 0.58 -5.26 12.46
C LEU A 130 1.28 -6.45 11.80
N VAL A 131 2.43 -6.27 11.14
CA VAL A 131 3.25 -7.36 10.58
C VAL A 131 2.45 -8.23 9.59
N ARG A 132 1.54 -7.59 8.85
CA ARG A 132 0.73 -8.20 7.78
C ARG A 132 0.34 -7.14 6.75
N GLN A 133 -0.15 -7.58 5.59
CA GLN A 133 -0.84 -6.69 4.67
C GLN A 133 -2.31 -6.51 5.08
N PRO A 134 -2.93 -5.36 4.77
CA PRO A 134 -4.37 -5.19 4.91
C PRO A 134 -5.11 -6.14 3.95
N THR A 135 -6.32 -6.54 4.31
CA THR A 135 -7.29 -7.05 3.33
C THR A 135 -7.63 -5.94 2.33
N GLU A 136 -8.07 -6.30 1.13
CA GLU A 136 -8.51 -5.30 0.14
C GLU A 136 -9.67 -4.42 0.64
N ALA A 137 -10.53 -4.98 1.51
CA ALA A 137 -11.60 -4.21 2.15
C ALA A 137 -11.05 -3.18 3.16
N GLU A 138 -10.09 -3.57 4.01
CA GLU A 138 -9.42 -2.66 4.96
C GLU A 138 -8.66 -1.56 4.21
N LEU A 139 -7.93 -1.94 3.16
CA LEU A 139 -7.16 -1.02 2.34
C LEU A 139 -8.07 0.05 1.71
N GLN A 140 -9.12 -0.40 1.01
CA GLN A 140 -10.04 0.53 0.35
C GLN A 140 -10.76 1.43 1.37
N TRP A 141 -11.13 0.89 2.54
CA TRP A 141 -11.73 1.68 3.60
C TRP A 141 -10.78 2.77 4.11
N MET A 142 -9.52 2.43 4.37
CA MET A 142 -8.50 3.36 4.85
C MET A 142 -8.19 4.46 3.83
N ILE A 143 -8.04 4.11 2.54
CA ILE A 143 -7.83 5.08 1.46
C ILE A 143 -9.01 6.06 1.42
N ASN A 144 -10.24 5.56 1.40
CA ASN A 144 -11.44 6.39 1.42
C ASN A 144 -11.53 7.27 2.68
N TYR A 145 -11.11 6.74 3.84
CA TYR A 145 -11.10 7.47 5.11
C TYR A 145 -10.09 8.61 5.10
N ILE A 146 -8.90 8.39 4.54
CA ILE A 146 -7.89 9.40 4.28
C ILE A 146 -8.51 10.47 3.38
N ASP A 147 -8.91 10.12 2.16
CA ASP A 147 -9.34 11.07 1.13
C ASP A 147 -10.55 11.93 1.54
N SER A 148 -11.50 11.33 2.26
CA SER A 148 -12.70 12.04 2.74
C SER A 148 -12.43 13.02 3.90
N ARG A 149 -11.24 13.01 4.52
CA ARG A 149 -10.90 13.83 5.70
C ARG A 149 -9.60 14.59 5.49
N PRO A 150 -9.65 15.83 4.97
CA PRO A 150 -8.45 16.66 4.77
C PRO A 150 -7.65 16.95 6.06
N SER A 151 -8.31 16.93 7.23
CA SER A 151 -7.68 17.19 8.52
C SER A 151 -7.00 15.95 9.14
N LEU A 152 -7.10 14.78 8.52
CA LEU A 152 -6.44 13.56 9.02
C LEU A 152 -4.93 13.67 8.80
N THR A 153 -4.16 13.49 9.88
CA THR A 153 -2.70 13.46 9.87
C THR A 153 -2.16 12.03 10.01
N PRO A 154 -0.97 11.74 9.49
CA PRO A 154 -0.28 10.46 9.71
C PRO A 154 -0.08 10.13 11.19
N GLU A 155 0.11 11.15 12.03
CA GLU A 155 0.27 11.00 13.48
C GLU A 155 -0.96 10.34 14.12
N LEU A 156 -2.17 10.75 13.72
CA LEU A 156 -3.40 10.17 14.26
C LEU A 156 -3.57 8.70 13.81
N VAL A 157 -3.17 8.39 12.57
CA VAL A 157 -3.17 7.02 12.06
C VAL A 157 -2.14 6.16 12.82
N PHE A 158 -0.92 6.64 12.99
CA PHE A 158 0.09 5.90 13.74
C PHE A 158 -0.33 5.70 15.20
N PHE A 159 -0.98 6.70 15.81
CA PHE A 159 -1.50 6.61 17.16
C PHE A 159 -2.54 5.49 17.26
N SER A 160 -3.53 5.45 16.35
CA SER A 160 -4.58 4.43 16.37
C SER A 160 -4.05 3.01 16.13
N PHE A 161 -3.04 2.85 15.28
CA PHE A 161 -2.41 1.55 15.04
C PHE A 161 -1.57 1.10 16.24
N ALA A 162 -0.81 2.01 16.86
CA ALA A 162 0.03 1.71 18.02
C ALA A 162 -0.77 1.37 19.30
N THR A 163 -2.00 1.88 19.42
CA THR A 163 -2.89 1.61 20.56
C THR A 163 -3.91 0.51 20.27
N SER A 164 -3.91 -0.05 19.05
CA SER A 164 -4.81 -1.14 18.67
C SER A 164 -4.55 -2.43 19.44
N ASN A 165 -5.62 -3.19 19.68
CA ASN A 165 -5.52 -4.52 20.30
C ASN A 165 -4.60 -5.45 19.49
N GLU A 166 -4.68 -5.41 18.16
CA GLU A 166 -3.85 -6.24 17.30
C GLU A 166 -2.35 -5.91 17.45
N HIS A 167 -1.99 -4.65 17.68
CA HIS A 167 -0.61 -4.29 17.98
C HIS A 167 -0.15 -4.83 19.35
N ALA A 168 -1.04 -4.99 20.32
CA ALA A 168 -0.72 -5.54 21.65
C ALA A 168 -0.56 -7.08 21.68
N HIS A 169 -0.88 -7.79 20.60
CA HIS A 169 -0.86 -9.27 20.55
C HIS A 169 0.08 -9.80 19.46
N TYR A 170 0.63 -10.99 19.64
CA TYR A 170 1.30 -11.79 18.60
C TYR A 170 0.29 -12.62 17.86
#